data_AF-A0A519T0P7-F1
#
_entry.id   AF-A0A519T0P7-F1
#
_cell.length_a   1.000
_cell.length_b   1.000
_cell.length_c   1.000
_cell.angle_alpha   90.00
_cell.angle_beta   90.00
_cell.angle_gamma   90.00
#
_symmetry.space_group_name_H-M   'P 1'
#
loop_
_entity.id
_entity.type
_entity.pdbx_description
1 polymer ?
#
loop_
_entity_poly.entity_id
_entity_poly.type
_entity_poly.pdbx_seq_one_letter_code
_entity_poly.pdbx_strand_id
1 'polypeptide(L)' 'MKKILLLSLLALPALAQKKSAPLERPKLVVGIVIDQMRYDYLYRYWEKYPANGGFKRLLGEGFSYESCHYNYVPTYT' A
#
# COMPACT_ATOMS: atom_id res chain seq x y z
N MET A 1 -35.65 -43.62 -1.87
CA MET A 1 -34.82 -43.13 -0.74
C MET A 1 -33.37 -42.82 -1.14
N LYS A 2 -32.63 -43.74 -1.80
CA LYS A 2 -31.23 -43.48 -2.24
C LYS A 2 -31.04 -42.27 -3.17
N LYS A 3 -31.98 -42.02 -4.09
CA LYS A 3 -31.92 -40.85 -5.02
C LYS A 3 -32.08 -39.50 -4.32
N ILE A 4 -32.85 -39.44 -3.23
CA ILE A 4 -33.04 -38.22 -2.42
C ILE A 4 -31.78 -37.92 -1.62
N LEU A 5 -31.13 -38.97 -1.08
CA LEU A 5 -29.86 -38.86 -0.36
C LEU A 5 -28.71 -38.39 -1.26
N LEU A 6 -28.71 -38.80 -2.54
CA LEU A 6 -27.72 -38.36 -3.52
C LEU A 6 -27.91 -36.88 -3.89
N LEU A 7 -29.17 -36.43 -3.99
CA LEU A 7 -29.50 -35.04 -4.32
C LEU A 7 -29.15 -34.08 -3.18
N SER A 8 -29.28 -34.50 -1.92
CA SER A 8 -28.86 -33.69 -0.76
C SER A 8 -27.35 -33.55 -0.65
N LEU A 9 -26.58 -34.55 -1.11
CA LEU A 9 -25.11 -34.51 -1.10
C LEU A 9 -24.56 -33.53 -2.14
N LEU A 10 -25.24 -33.38 -3.30
CA LEU A 10 -24.87 -32.41 -4.33
C LEU A 10 -25.22 -30.95 -3.98
N ALA A 11 -26.04 -30.70 -2.96
CA ALA A 11 -26.43 -29.34 -2.54
C ALA A 11 -25.44 -28.67 -1.55
N LEU A 12 -24.55 -29.44 -0.94
CA LEU A 12 -23.50 -28.95 -0.01
C LEU A 12 -22.56 -27.88 -0.59
N PRO A 13 -22.08 -27.95 -1.85
CA PRO A 13 -21.21 -26.92 -2.42
C PRO A 13 -21.91 -25.57 -2.68
N ALA A 14 -23.25 -25.53 -2.75
CA ALA A 14 -24.00 -24.29 -2.97
C ALA A 14 -23.94 -23.34 -1.75
N LEU A 15 -23.76 -23.89 -0.54
CA LEU A 15 -23.62 -23.12 0.70
C LEU A 15 -22.19 -22.61 0.94
N ALA A 16 -21.20 -23.03 0.14
CA ALA A 16 -19.80 -22.66 0.31
C ALA A 16 -19.41 -21.33 -0.37
N GLN A 17 -20.32 -20.69 -1.11
CA GLN A 17 -20.06 -19.40 -1.75
C GLN A 17 -20.13 -18.26 -0.73
N LYS A 18 -19.09 -18.12 0.10
CA LYS A 18 -18.87 -16.88 0.87
C LYS A 18 -18.60 -15.76 -0.12
N LYS A 19 -19.54 -14.82 -0.25
CA LYS A 19 -19.32 -13.54 -0.93
C LYS A 19 -18.15 -12.84 -0.23
N SER A 20 -17.03 -12.66 -0.93
CA SER A 20 -15.90 -11.92 -0.39
C SER A 20 -16.37 -10.49 -0.09
N ALA A 21 -16.02 -10.00 1.11
CA ALA A 21 -16.19 -8.59 1.40
C ALA A 21 -15.37 -7.80 0.36
N PRO A 22 -15.88 -6.66 -0.15
CA PRO A 22 -15.10 -5.79 -1.02
C PRO A 22 -13.79 -5.43 -0.32
N LEU A 23 -12.67 -5.54 -1.04
CA LEU A 23 -11.37 -5.07 -0.53
C LEU A 23 -11.48 -3.59 -0.20
N GLU A 24 -11.16 -3.22 1.04
CA GLU A 24 -11.05 -1.82 1.41
C GLU A 24 -9.91 -1.17 0.61
N ARG A 25 -10.22 -0.05 -0.03
CA ARG A 25 -9.26 0.70 -0.85
C ARG A 25 -9.29 2.16 -0.44
N PRO A 26 -8.14 2.85 -0.47
CA PRO A 26 -8.12 4.29 -0.25
C PRO A 26 -8.94 4.99 -1.35
N LYS A 27 -9.71 6.00 -0.96
CA LYS A 27 -10.50 6.81 -1.90
C LYS A 27 -9.63 7.72 -2.77
N LEU A 28 -8.41 8.02 -2.32
CA LEU A 28 -7.44 8.87 -2.99
C LEU A 28 -6.02 8.37 -2.72
N VAL A 29 -5.20 8.36 -3.76
CA VAL A 29 -3.74 8.15 -3.67
C VAL A 29 -3.07 9.38 -4.26
N VAL A 30 -2.15 9.99 -3.51
CA VAL A 30 -1.38 11.15 -3.96
C VAL A 30 0.08 10.72 -4.14
N GLY A 31 0.56 10.79 -5.38
CA GLY A 31 1.98 10.62 -5.69
C GLY A 31 2.68 11.98 -5.71
N ILE A 32 3.75 12.13 -4.94
CA ILE A 32 4.56 13.35 -4.87
C ILE A 32 5.98 13.00 -5.28
N VAL A 33 6.49 13.67 -6.32
CA VAL A 33 7.89 13.60 -6.74
C VAL A 33 8.50 14.98 -6.56
N ILE A 34 9.54 15.07 -5.75
CA ILE A 34 10.31 16.30 -5.55
C ILE A 34 11.54 16.17 -6.44
N ASP A 35 11.63 17.02 -7.45
CA ASP A 35 12.77 17.01 -8.38
C ASP A 35 14.07 17.33 -7.62
N GLN A 36 15.17 16.67 -8.02
CA GLN A 36 16.49 16.79 -7.41
C GLN A 36 16.53 16.59 -5.87
N MET A 37 15.55 15.89 -5.29
CA MET A 37 15.52 15.60 -3.86
C MET A 37 16.45 14.43 -3.52
N ARG A 38 17.58 14.74 -2.90
CA ARG A 38 18.45 13.71 -2.31
C ARG A 38 17.89 13.24 -0.97
N TYR A 39 18.08 11.96 -0.69
CA TYR A 39 17.59 11.33 0.55
C TYR A 39 18.15 12.01 1.82
N ASP A 40 19.41 12.43 1.79
CA ASP A 40 20.07 13.06 2.94
C ASP A 40 19.49 14.43 3.33
N TYR A 41 18.73 15.09 2.46
CA TYR A 41 18.04 16.34 2.79
C TYR A 41 16.96 16.16 3.86
N LEU A 42 16.40 14.97 4.01
CA LEU A 42 15.44 14.68 5.08
C LEU A 42 16.06 14.82 6.47
N TYR A 43 17.33 14.44 6.63
CA TYR A 43 18.03 14.48 7.92
C TYR A 43 18.87 15.75 8.07
N ARG A 44 19.51 16.22 6.99
CA ARG A 44 20.36 17.42 7.00
C ARG A 44 19.60 18.67 7.47
N TYR A 45 18.33 18.78 7.09
CA TYR A 45 17.48 19.93 7.43
C TYR A 45 16.42 19.61 8.48
N TRP A 46 16.61 18.52 9.24
CA TRP A 46 15.61 18.02 10.18
C TRP A 46 15.12 19.07 11.19
N GLU A 47 16.05 19.84 11.75
CA GLU A 47 15.76 20.92 12.71
C GLU A 47 14.99 22.09 12.08
N LYS A 48 15.06 22.25 10.75
CA LYS A 48 14.34 23.30 10.02
C LYS A 48 12.92 22.91 9.67
N TYR A 49 12.58 21.62 9.70
CA TYR A 49 11.22 21.18 9.40
C TYR A 49 10.28 21.42 10.59
N PRO A 50 9.09 21.99 10.37
CA PRO A 50 8.09 22.16 11.42
C PRO A 50 7.80 20.83 12.14
N ALA A 51 7.60 20.88 13.46
CA ALA A 51 7.30 19.70 14.26
C ALA A 51 6.08 18.91 13.71
N ASN A 52 5.03 19.64 13.32
CA ASN A 52 3.82 19.08 12.70
C ASN A 52 3.85 19.18 11.15
N GLY A 53 5.06 19.15 10.57
CA GLY A 53 5.28 19.32 9.12
C GLY A 53 5.19 18.02 8.33
N GLY A 54 5.10 18.14 7.00
CA GLY A 54 4.91 17.01 6.09
C GLY A 54 6.02 15.95 6.17
N PHE A 55 7.29 16.34 6.07
CA PHE A 55 8.40 15.39 6.10
C PHE A 55 8.50 14.61 7.42
N LYS A 56 8.33 15.29 8.57
CA LYS A 56 8.35 14.62 9.88
C LYS A 56 7.18 13.65 10.02
N ARG A 57 5.98 14.02 9.54
CA ARG A 57 4.81 13.13 9.49
C ARG A 57 5.06 11.89 8.62
N LEU A 58 5.58 12.08 7.40
CA LEU A 58 5.83 10.96 6.48
C LEU A 58 6.86 9.97 7.03
N LEU A 59 7.89 10.44 7.74
CA LEU A 59 8.91 9.59 8.35
C LEU A 59 8.45 8.94 9.66
N GLY A 60 7.60 9.59 10.44
CA GLY A 60 7.13 9.09 11.74
C GLY A 60 5.90 8.19 11.68
N GLU A 61 4.96 8.48 10.78
CA GLU A 61 3.68 7.76 10.65
C GLU A 61 3.60 6.89 9.40
N GLY A 62 4.59 7.02 8.51
CA GLY A 62 4.67 6.29 7.24
C GLY A 62 5.76 5.23 7.24
N PHE A 63 6.23 4.92 6.04
CA PHE A 63 7.32 3.99 5.80
C PHE A 63 8.38 4.67 4.92
N SER A 64 9.65 4.59 5.32
CA SER A 64 10.78 5.11 4.56
C SER A 64 11.63 3.97 4.00
N TYR A 65 11.93 4.02 2.70
CA TYR A 65 12.85 3.07 2.08
C TYR A 65 14.19 3.74 1.76
N GLU A 66 15.15 3.56 2.67
CA GLU A 66 16.41 4.31 2.65
C GLU A 66 17.38 3.88 1.54
N SER A 67 17.29 2.62 1.09
CA SER A 67 18.17 2.04 0.07
C SER A 67 17.51 2.01 -1.32
N CYS A 68 16.68 3.02 -1.61
CA CYS A 68 16.05 3.17 -2.92
C CYS A 68 17.04 3.81 -3.91
N HIS A 69 17.32 3.13 -5.02
CA HIS A 69 18.27 3.57 -6.04
C HIS A 69 17.67 3.44 -7.44
N TYR A 70 18.04 4.35 -8.35
CA TYR A 70 17.75 4.18 -9.77
C TYR A 70 18.47 2.96 -10.31
N ASN A 71 17.76 2.13 -11.06
CA ASN A 71 18.30 0.94 -11.72
C ASN A 71 18.75 1.21 -13.16
N TYR A 72 18.91 2.49 -13.55
CA TYR A 72 19.31 2.92 -14.88
C TYR A 72 20.25 4.12 -14.82
N VAL A 73 20.92 4.35 -15.96
CA VAL A 73 21.73 5.54 -16.23
C VAL A 73 21.41 6.03 -17.64
N PRO A 74 21.41 7.36 -17.89
CA PRO A 74 21.67 8.44 -16.96
C PRO A 74 20.43 8.87 -16.16
N THR A 75 20.62 9.49 -14.99
CA THR A 75 19.55 9.95 -14.09
C THR A 75 19.24 11.43 -14.32
N TYR A 76 18.48 11.74 -15.37
CA TYR A 76 17.99 13.10 -15.67
C TYR A 76 16.47 13.20 -15.47
N THR A 77 15.99 14.43 -15.33
CA THR A 77 14.56 14.78 -15.32
C THR A 77 14.14 15.24 -16.71
#